data_AF-A0A2A7UAD8-F1
#
_entry.id   AF-A0A2A7UAD8-F1
#
_cell.length_a   1.000
_cell.length_b   1.000
_cell.length_c   1.000
_cell.angle_alpha   90.00
_cell.angle_beta   90.00
_cell.angle_gamma   90.00
#
_symmetry.space_group_name_H-M   'P 1'
#
loop_
_entity.id
_entity.type
_entity.pdbx_description
1 polymer ?
#
loop_
_entity_poly.entity_id
_entity_poly.type
_entity_poly.pdbx_seq_one_letter_code
_entity_poly.pdbx_strand_id
1 'polypeptide(L)'
;MIAASAPASASTYLPVELPMATTAAHGLGCAGEVWAVGNVYPDGDVPGTVDLQLKGWLKVLGVPAPWCSVTATVDWRNLDTGATGSGSVFLGSGNGFPFFWAGPQLGNLRLVTGAGQVQFTLRTDLPHAPSTTTVTVY
;
A
#
# COMPACT_ATOMS: atom_id res chain seq x y z
N MET A 1 30.62 -34.80 3.69
CA MET A 1 29.87 -33.67 4.29
C MET A 1 28.44 -33.75 3.77
N ILE A 2 27.47 -34.01 4.64
CA ILE A 2 26.04 -34.02 4.28
C ILE A 2 25.51 -32.65 4.71
N ALA A 3 25.25 -31.77 3.74
CA ALA A 3 24.63 -30.47 4.01
C ALA A 3 23.13 -30.69 4.17
N ALA A 4 22.62 -30.50 5.39
CA ALA A 4 21.18 -30.41 5.61
C ALA A 4 20.71 -29.05 5.09
N SER A 5 19.99 -29.05 3.97
CA SER A 5 19.17 -27.91 3.56
C SER A 5 18.11 -27.70 4.65
N ALA A 6 18.25 -26.63 5.44
CA ALA A 6 17.18 -26.23 6.34
C ALA A 6 15.89 -26.04 5.53
N PRO A 7 14.73 -26.53 6.01
CA PRO A 7 13.47 -26.29 5.32
C PRO A 7 13.27 -24.78 5.26
N ALA A 8 13.03 -24.25 4.05
CA ALA A 8 12.56 -22.89 3.91
C ALA A 8 11.18 -22.83 4.58
N SER A 9 11.13 -22.29 5.80
CA SER A 9 9.87 -21.99 6.45
C SER A 9 9.24 -20.84 5.68
N ALA A 10 8.29 -21.15 4.79
CA ALA A 10 7.51 -20.13 4.13
C ALA A 10 6.68 -19.44 5.22
N SER A 11 7.04 -18.19 5.53
CA SER A 11 6.27 -17.39 6.48
C SER A 11 4.82 -17.36 6.03
N THR A 12 3.91 -17.92 6.84
CA THR A 12 2.47 -17.82 6.60
C THR A 12 2.14 -16.33 6.57
N TYR A 13 1.52 -15.87 5.48
CA TYR A 13 1.07 -14.49 5.36
C TYR A 13 -0.42 -14.44 5.05
N LEU A 14 -1.08 -13.41 5.58
CA LEU A 14 -2.48 -13.11 5.29
C LEU A 14 -2.53 -11.91 4.35
N PRO A 15 -3.15 -12.03 3.16
CA PRO A 15 -3.24 -10.93 2.22
C PRO A 15 -4.14 -9.82 2.77
N VAL A 16 -3.73 -8.58 2.53
CA VAL A 16 -4.44 -7.36 2.87
C VAL A 16 -4.70 -6.59 1.59
N GLU A 17 -5.94 -6.18 1.39
CA GLU A 17 -6.31 -5.33 0.26
C GLU A 17 -7.02 -4.08 0.78
N LEU A 18 -6.50 -2.92 0.37
CA LEU A 18 -7.14 -1.64 0.56
C LEU A 18 -7.87 -1.30 -0.75
N PRO A 19 -9.19 -1.10 -0.71
CA PRO A 19 -9.99 -0.91 -1.91
C PRO A 19 -9.54 0.34 -2.66
N MET A 20 -9.75 0.29 -3.98
CA MET A 20 -9.38 1.37 -4.89
C MET A 20 -10.07 2.67 -4.50
N ALA A 21 -9.26 3.70 -4.23
CA ALA A 21 -9.67 5.08 -4.07
C ALA A 21 -9.46 5.80 -5.41
N THR A 22 -10.53 6.35 -5.98
CA THR A 22 -10.42 7.28 -7.11
C THR A 22 -9.87 8.61 -6.60
N THR A 23 -8.93 9.21 -7.34
CA THR A 23 -8.24 10.43 -6.93
C THR A 23 -7.96 11.33 -8.12
N ALA A 24 -7.99 12.65 -7.88
CA ALA A 24 -7.27 13.58 -8.74
C ALA A 24 -5.75 13.37 -8.57
N ALA A 25 -4.97 13.75 -9.57
CA ALA A 25 -3.52 13.66 -9.57
C ALA A 25 -2.91 15.00 -10.03
N HIS A 26 -1.67 15.26 -9.64
CA HIS A 26 -0.91 16.43 -10.06
C HIS A 26 -0.71 16.40 -11.57
N GLY A 27 -1.01 17.51 -12.23
CA GLY A 27 -1.00 17.67 -13.68
C GLY A 27 -2.40 17.98 -14.24
N LEU A 28 -2.46 18.81 -15.29
CA LEU A 28 -3.74 19.22 -15.86
C LEU A 28 -4.46 18.02 -16.49
N GLY A 29 -5.66 17.72 -15.97
CA GLY A 29 -6.45 16.56 -16.42
C GLY A 29 -5.94 15.21 -15.92
N CYS A 30 -5.03 15.20 -14.93
CA CYS A 30 -4.55 13.98 -14.30
C CYS A 30 -5.53 13.48 -13.23
N ALA A 31 -5.90 12.22 -13.34
CA ALA A 31 -6.71 11.50 -12.36
C ALA A 31 -6.42 10.00 -12.45
N GLY A 32 -6.85 9.24 -11.47
CA GLY A 32 -6.65 7.81 -11.51
C GLY A 32 -7.14 7.10 -10.28
N GLU A 33 -6.60 5.91 -10.10
CA GLU A 33 -6.96 5.01 -9.02
C GLU A 33 -5.72 4.69 -8.21
N VAL A 34 -5.87 4.73 -6.89
CA VAL A 34 -4.85 4.32 -5.94
C VAL A 34 -5.42 3.22 -5.08
N TRP A 35 -4.67 2.15 -4.90
CA TRP A 35 -5.02 1.06 -4.00
C TRP A 35 -3.78 0.55 -3.30
N ALA A 36 -3.95 -0.34 -2.34
CA ALA A 36 -2.82 -1.04 -1.76
C ALA A 36 -3.12 -2.52 -1.63
N VAL A 37 -2.08 -3.32 -1.81
CA VAL A 37 -2.09 -4.74 -1.48
C VAL A 37 -0.92 -5.02 -0.57
N GLY A 38 -1.05 -5.91 0.38
CA GLY A 38 0.01 -6.19 1.32
C GLY A 38 -0.18 -7.49 2.04
N ASN A 39 0.70 -7.73 3.01
CA ASN A 39 0.75 -8.96 3.75
C ASN A 39 0.92 -8.66 5.25
N VAL A 40 0.16 -9.38 6.07
CA VAL A 40 0.43 -9.51 7.51
C VAL A 40 1.14 -10.83 7.74
N TYR A 41 2.13 -10.84 8.63
CA TYR A 41 2.92 -12.02 8.95
C TYR A 41 2.64 -12.50 10.39
N PRO A 42 1.62 -13.36 10.62
CA PRO A 42 1.27 -13.86 11.95
C PRO A 42 2.37 -14.65 12.66
N ASP A 43 3.16 -15.40 11.91
CA ASP A 43 4.27 -16.20 12.45
C ASP A 43 5.65 -15.62 12.05
N GLY A 44 5.69 -14.36 11.61
CA GLY A 44 6.91 -13.72 11.09
C GLY A 44 7.83 -13.16 12.17
N ASP A 45 9.08 -12.87 11.79
CA ASP A 45 10.12 -12.29 12.67
C ASP A 45 9.77 -10.89 13.23
N VAL A 46 8.70 -10.26 12.74
CA VAL A 46 8.31 -8.88 13.02
C VAL A 46 6.80 -8.78 13.28
N PRO A 47 6.33 -9.28 14.45
CA PRO A 47 4.91 -9.23 14.84
C PRO A 47 4.40 -7.79 14.88
N GLY A 48 3.12 -7.60 14.59
CA GLY A 48 2.49 -6.28 14.57
C GLY A 48 2.93 -5.37 13.42
N THR A 49 3.60 -5.91 12.40
CA THR A 49 4.01 -5.18 11.19
C THR A 49 3.11 -5.56 10.02
N VAL A 50 2.74 -4.56 9.22
CA VAL A 50 2.06 -4.74 7.93
C VAL A 50 2.91 -4.10 6.84
N ASP A 51 3.28 -4.91 5.84
CA ASP A 51 3.94 -4.43 4.63
C ASP A 51 2.89 -4.23 3.54
N LEU A 52 2.70 -2.99 3.11
CA LEU A 52 1.79 -2.58 2.06
C LEU A 52 2.57 -2.15 0.83
N GLN A 53 2.11 -2.58 -0.34
CA GLN A 53 2.49 -2.02 -1.62
C GLN A 53 1.31 -1.22 -2.17
N LEU A 54 1.46 0.09 -2.13
CA LEU A 54 0.58 1.03 -2.79
C LEU A 54 0.84 1.01 -4.29
N LYS A 55 -0.25 1.12 -5.05
CA LYS A 55 -0.26 1.08 -6.50
C LYS A 55 -1.10 2.25 -7.00
N GLY A 56 -0.60 2.93 -8.02
CA GLY A 56 -1.26 4.06 -8.65
C GLY A 56 -1.37 3.87 -10.16
N TRP A 57 -2.60 3.86 -10.68
CA TRP A 57 -2.85 3.89 -12.11
C TRP A 57 -3.32 5.29 -12.52
N LEU A 58 -2.36 6.17 -12.78
CA LEU A 58 -2.61 7.57 -13.08
C LEU A 58 -2.67 7.82 -14.59
N LYS A 59 -3.67 8.59 -15.01
CA LYS A 59 -3.98 8.86 -16.41
C LYS A 59 -4.21 10.35 -16.62
N VAL A 60 -3.83 10.85 -17.78
CA VAL A 60 -4.26 12.16 -18.29
C VAL A 60 -5.37 11.93 -19.30
N LEU A 61 -6.56 12.47 -19.06
CA LEU A 61 -7.71 12.32 -19.98
C LEU A 61 -7.96 10.85 -20.43
N GLY A 62 -7.71 9.88 -19.55
CA GLY A 62 -7.88 8.44 -19.82
C GLY A 62 -6.64 7.71 -20.36
N VAL A 63 -5.58 8.42 -20.75
CA VAL A 63 -4.33 7.83 -21.26
C VAL A 63 -3.29 7.72 -20.14
N PRO A 64 -2.64 6.56 -19.93
CA PRO A 64 -1.56 6.42 -18.95
C PRO A 64 -0.48 7.48 -19.16
N ALA A 65 -0.18 8.25 -18.10
CA ALA A 65 0.69 9.40 -18.17
C ALA A 65 1.71 9.39 -17.03
N PRO A 66 3.01 9.19 -17.31
CA PRO A 66 4.03 9.04 -16.28
C PRO A 66 4.30 10.32 -15.48
N TRP A 67 3.96 11.49 -16.04
CA TRP A 67 4.09 12.77 -15.37
C TRP A 67 2.94 13.07 -14.40
N CYS A 68 1.84 12.32 -14.45
CA CYS A 68 0.84 12.39 -13.40
C CYS A 68 1.42 11.79 -12.13
N SER A 69 1.20 12.47 -11.01
CA SER A 69 1.66 11.99 -9.71
C SER A 69 0.65 12.27 -8.61
N VAL A 70 0.73 11.51 -7.52
CA VAL A 70 -0.10 11.72 -6.33
C VAL A 70 0.66 11.20 -5.12
N THR A 71 0.45 11.81 -3.96
CA THR A 71 0.98 11.29 -2.70
C THR A 71 -0.11 10.50 -2.01
N ALA A 72 0.08 9.20 -1.90
CA ALA A 72 -0.84 8.33 -1.19
C ALA A 72 -0.39 8.18 0.27
N THR A 73 -1.32 8.35 1.20
CA THR A 73 -1.10 8.19 2.63
C THR A 73 -2.04 7.13 3.18
N VAL A 74 -1.49 6.20 3.94
CA VAL A 74 -2.25 5.20 4.70
C VAL A 74 -2.18 5.61 6.16
N ASP A 75 -3.30 6.08 6.70
CA ASP A 75 -3.48 6.26 8.12
C ASP A 75 -3.97 4.95 8.74
N TRP A 76 -3.53 4.64 9.94
CA TRP A 76 -3.94 3.44 10.64
C TRP A 76 -4.29 3.73 12.10
N ARG A 77 -5.23 2.96 12.62
CA ARG A 77 -5.66 2.98 14.01
C ARG A 77 -5.87 1.56 14.49
N ASN A 78 -5.11 1.17 15.50
CA ASN A 78 -5.33 -0.05 16.25
C ASN A 78 -6.52 0.18 17.21
N LEU A 79 -7.60 -0.56 16.98
CA LEU A 79 -8.85 -0.45 17.72
C LEU A 79 -8.76 -1.09 19.11
N ASP A 80 -7.82 -2.02 19.31
CA ASP A 80 -7.63 -2.74 20.57
C ASP A 80 -6.72 -1.96 21.54
N THR A 81 -5.65 -1.37 21.03
CA THR A 81 -4.68 -0.61 21.85
C THR A 81 -4.89 0.91 21.81
N GLY A 82 -5.65 1.41 20.85
CA GLY A 82 -5.81 2.84 20.60
C GLY A 82 -4.61 3.50 19.89
N ALA A 83 -3.56 2.74 19.57
CA ALA A 83 -2.41 3.27 18.84
C ALA A 83 -2.80 3.75 17.44
N THR A 84 -2.15 4.80 16.97
CA THR A 84 -2.38 5.38 15.63
C THR A 84 -1.08 5.74 14.96
N GLY A 85 -1.09 5.77 13.63
CA GLY A 85 0.02 6.30 12.85
C GLY A 85 -0.36 6.48 11.40
N SER A 86 0.62 6.88 10.60
CA SER A 86 0.42 7.11 9.17
C SER A 86 1.71 6.84 8.42
N GLY A 87 1.60 6.38 7.18
CA GLY A 87 2.73 6.28 6.27
C GLY A 87 2.34 6.76 4.87
N SER A 88 3.25 7.45 4.19
CA SER A 88 2.99 8.03 2.88
C SER A 88 4.01 7.60 1.86
N VAL A 89 3.57 7.46 0.60
CA VAL A 89 4.45 7.22 -0.53
C VAL A 89 4.04 8.09 -1.71
N PHE A 90 5.04 8.60 -2.41
CA PHE A 90 4.85 9.32 -3.65
C PHE A 90 4.62 8.30 -4.78
N LEU A 91 3.56 8.45 -5.56
CA LEU A 91 3.28 7.66 -6.76
C LEU A 91 3.46 8.61 -7.95
N GLY A 92 4.58 8.51 -8.64
CA GLY A 92 4.95 9.39 -9.74
C GLY A 92 6.03 8.79 -10.64
N SER A 93 6.50 9.57 -11.62
CA SER A 93 7.60 9.17 -12.50
C SER A 93 8.83 8.71 -11.70
N GLY A 94 9.36 7.53 -12.02
CA GLY A 94 10.55 6.93 -11.39
C GLY A 94 10.28 5.81 -10.40
N ASN A 95 9.03 5.58 -9.98
CA ASN A 95 8.67 4.59 -8.95
C ASN A 95 8.26 3.21 -9.50
N GLY A 96 9.09 2.61 -10.35
CA GLY A 96 9.09 1.15 -10.49
C GLY A 96 8.76 0.54 -11.86
N PHE A 97 8.48 1.33 -12.90
CA PHE A 97 8.41 0.79 -14.27
C PHE A 97 9.12 1.71 -15.29
N PRO A 98 10.12 1.19 -16.05
CA PRO A 98 10.75 1.94 -17.15
C PRO A 98 9.80 2.12 -18.34
N PHE A 99 8.68 1.38 -18.34
CA PHE A 99 7.66 1.40 -19.38
C PHE A 99 6.32 1.78 -18.77
N PHE A 100 5.96 3.06 -18.85
CA PHE A 100 4.78 3.65 -18.21
C PHE A 100 3.43 3.14 -18.72
N TRP A 101 3.43 2.36 -19.80
CA TRP A 101 2.26 1.65 -20.34
C TRP A 101 2.11 0.22 -19.79
N ALA A 102 3.10 -0.32 -19.07
CA ALA A 102 3.16 -1.74 -18.71
C ALA A 102 2.70 -2.08 -17.28
N GLY A 103 2.50 -1.08 -16.41
CA GLY A 103 2.14 -1.34 -15.01
C GLY A 103 1.81 -0.08 -14.22
N PRO A 104 1.26 -0.24 -13.01
CA PRO A 104 1.01 0.88 -12.11
C PRO A 104 2.32 1.42 -11.54
N GLN A 105 2.30 2.68 -11.11
CA GLN A 105 3.34 3.21 -10.22
C GLN A 105 3.26 2.47 -8.88
N LEU A 106 4.40 2.08 -8.32
CA LEU A 106 4.48 1.25 -7.11
C LEU A 106 5.16 2.01 -5.98
N GLY A 107 4.66 1.84 -4.76
CA GLY A 107 5.27 2.38 -3.56
C GLY A 107 5.17 1.38 -2.41
N ASN A 108 6.29 0.99 -1.82
CA ASN A 108 6.28 0.09 -0.66
C ASN A 108 6.25 0.90 0.62
N LEU A 109 5.43 0.48 1.57
CA LEU A 109 5.23 1.10 2.85
C LEU A 109 5.20 0.04 3.93
N ARG A 110 6.04 0.19 4.95
CA ARG A 110 6.05 -0.67 6.13
C ARG A 110 5.45 0.07 7.30
N LEU A 111 4.42 -0.51 7.92
CA LEU A 111 3.70 0.07 9.06
C LEU A 111 3.86 -0.83 10.28
N VAL A 112 4.21 -0.24 11.42
CA VAL A 112 4.27 -0.94 12.71
C VAL A 112 3.03 -0.56 13.51
N THR A 113 1.96 -1.34 13.33
CA THR A 113 0.61 -1.05 13.86
C THR A 113 0.36 -1.69 15.23
N GLY A 114 1.20 -2.67 15.59
CA GLY A 114 0.95 -3.59 16.69
C GLY A 114 -0.09 -4.66 16.32
N ALA A 115 -0.16 -5.71 17.12
CA ALA A 115 -1.18 -6.75 17.00
C ALA A 115 -2.57 -6.22 17.40
N GLY A 116 -3.61 -6.78 16.80
CA GLY A 116 -5.01 -6.45 17.05
C GLY A 116 -5.80 -6.08 15.80
N GLN A 117 -7.05 -5.64 15.98
CA GLN A 117 -7.88 -5.08 14.93
C GLN A 117 -7.37 -3.70 14.51
N VAL A 118 -6.86 -3.59 13.29
CA VAL A 118 -6.33 -2.32 12.76
C VAL A 118 -7.21 -1.84 11.63
N GLN A 119 -7.76 -0.64 11.81
CA GLN A 119 -8.43 0.09 10.75
C GLN A 119 -7.41 0.90 9.96
N PHE A 120 -7.37 0.68 8.65
CA PHE A 120 -6.55 1.40 7.69
C PHE A 120 -7.45 2.33 6.87
N THR A 121 -7.00 3.56 6.66
CA THR A 121 -7.64 4.54 5.79
C THR A 121 -6.65 5.00 4.74
N LEU A 122 -6.95 4.73 3.48
CA LEU A 122 -6.18 5.20 2.35
C LEU A 122 -6.75 6.55 1.91
N ARG A 123 -5.88 7.55 1.87
CA ARG A 123 -6.17 8.89 1.38
C ARG A 123 -5.08 9.36 0.43
N THR A 124 -5.38 10.38 -0.36
CA THR A 124 -4.39 11.06 -1.21
C THR A 124 -4.31 12.55 -0.85
N ASP A 125 -3.27 13.23 -1.33
CA ASP A 125 -3.06 14.68 -1.15
C ASP A 125 -3.98 15.56 -2.02
N LEU A 126 -4.81 14.94 -2.85
CA LEU A 126 -5.76 15.59 -3.75
C LEU A 126 -7.19 15.08 -3.52
N PRO A 127 -8.24 15.70 -4.08
CA PRO A 127 -9.60 15.21 -3.93
C PRO A 127 -9.73 13.73 -4.32
N HIS A 128 -10.25 12.92 -3.40
CA HIS A 128 -10.36 11.47 -3.54
C HIS A 128 -11.63 10.92 -2.89
N ALA A 129 -12.00 9.70 -3.30
CA ALA A 129 -13.00 8.91 -2.59
C ALA A 129 -12.37 8.29 -1.33
N PRO A 130 -13.05 8.33 -0.17
CA PRO A 130 -12.55 7.69 1.04
C PRO A 130 -12.49 6.17 0.85
N SER A 131 -11.40 5.56 1.33
CA SER A 131 -11.20 4.11 1.32
C SER A 131 -10.75 3.67 2.71
N THR A 132 -11.56 2.86 3.38
CA THR A 132 -11.29 2.36 4.73
C THR A 132 -11.54 0.87 4.83
N THR A 133 -10.59 0.14 5.41
CA THR A 133 -10.67 -1.30 5.63
C THR A 133 -10.19 -1.63 7.03
N THR A 134 -10.81 -2.63 7.68
CA THR A 134 -10.33 -3.17 8.95
C THR A 134 -9.71 -4.55 8.72
N VAL A 135 -8.55 -4.78 9.30
CA VAL A 135 -7.75 -6.00 9.14
C VAL A 135 -7.25 -6.45 10.51
N THR A 136 -7.25 -7.77 10.76
CA THR A 136 -6.59 -8.35 11.93
C THR A 136 -5.09 -8.42 11.70
N VAL A 137 -4.31 -7.76 12.56
CA VAL A 137 -2.84 -7.85 12.61
C VAL A 137 -2.45 -8.75 13.78
N TYR A 138 -1.41 -9.56 13.59
CA TYR A 138 -0.95 -10.57 14.55
C TYR A 138 0.47 -10.26 15.03
#